data_AF-A0A3N6PHX3-F1
#
_entry.id   AF-A0A3N6PHX3-F1
#
_cell.length_a   1.000
_cell.length_b   1.000
_cell.length_c   1.000
_cell.angle_alpha   90.00
_cell.angle_beta   90.00
_cell.angle_gamma   90.00
#
_symmetry.space_group_name_H-M   'P 1'
#
loop_
_entity.id
_entity.type
_entity.pdbx_description
1 polymer ?
#
loop_
_entity_poly.entity_id
_entity_poly.type
_entity_poly.pdbx_seq_one_letter_code
_entity_poly.pdbx_strand_id
1 'polypeptide(L)'
;MSRGEVGKETVSYDVPSDEAASHAVVRAVSALEDRKPTDLDEPLHTAVDVEALNSLFERQSDGALRFRYAGFTVVVDFTGTVVVTADETE
;
A
#
# COMPACT_ATOMS: atom_id res chain seq x y z
N MET A 1 -16.30 6.98 7.03
CA MET A 1 -15.24 6.10 7.58
C MET A 1 -15.38 4.77 6.86
N SER A 2 -14.63 4.54 5.78
CA SER A 2 -14.66 3.26 5.05
C SER A 2 -14.29 2.12 5.99
N ARG A 3 -15.08 1.06 5.97
CA ARG A 3 -14.93 -0.10 6.84
C ARG A 3 -14.00 -1.10 6.17
N GLY A 4 -12.70 -1.03 6.49
CA GLY A 4 -11.77 -2.12 6.22
C GLY A 4 -12.11 -3.29 7.14
N GLU A 5 -12.34 -4.47 6.56
CA GLU A 5 -12.46 -5.70 7.32
C GLU A 5 -11.04 -6.19 7.61
N VAL A 6 -10.59 -6.00 8.86
CA VAL A 6 -9.25 -6.38 9.30
C VAL A 6 -9.26 -7.85 9.69
N GLY A 7 -8.90 -8.73 8.76
CA GLY A 7 -8.33 -10.03 9.12
C GLY A 7 -6.94 -9.80 9.73
N LYS A 8 -6.54 -10.56 10.75
CA LYS A 8 -5.29 -10.31 11.49
C LYS A 8 -4.03 -10.25 10.62
N GLU A 9 -4.08 -10.73 9.38
CA GLU A 9 -2.96 -10.72 8.44
C GLU A 9 -3.13 -9.79 7.23
N THR A 10 -4.24 -9.04 7.07
CA THR A 10 -4.46 -8.23 5.85
C THR A 10 -5.23 -6.93 6.11
N VAL A 11 -4.76 -5.83 5.53
CA VAL A 11 -5.41 -4.52 5.51
C VAL A 11 -5.69 -4.11 4.08
N SER A 12 -6.94 -3.71 3.81
CA SER A 12 -7.33 -3.04 2.57
C SER A 12 -7.54 -1.56 2.80
N TYR A 13 -7.04 -0.72 1.89
CA TYR A 13 -7.14 0.73 1.93
C TYR A 13 -7.65 1.27 0.59
N ASP A 14 -8.80 1.94 0.61
CA ASP A 14 -9.27 2.69 -0.56
C ASP A 14 -8.47 3.98 -0.71
N VAL A 15 -7.88 4.18 -1.88
CA VAL A 15 -7.14 5.40 -2.20
C VAL A 15 -8.14 6.51 -2.56
N PRO A 16 -8.23 7.59 -1.76
CA PRO A 16 -9.01 8.77 -2.13
C PRO A 16 -8.51 9.38 -3.44
N SER A 17 -9.41 9.99 -4.21
CA SER A 17 -9.11 10.66 -5.48
C SER A 17 -8.04 11.75 -5.40
N ASP A 18 -7.88 12.36 -4.23
CA ASP A 18 -6.95 13.47 -3.97
C ASP A 18 -5.62 13.00 -3.37
N GLU A 19 -5.36 11.69 -3.36
CA GLU A 19 -4.18 11.09 -2.77
C GLU A 19 -3.33 10.32 -3.77
N ALA A 20 -2.01 10.49 -3.68
CA ALA A 20 -1.05 9.64 -4.35
C ALA A 20 -1.09 8.18 -3.84
N ALA A 21 -1.03 7.21 -4.75
CA ALA A 21 -0.97 5.79 -4.42
C ALA A 21 0.22 5.45 -3.51
N SER A 22 1.35 6.13 -3.68
CA SER A 22 2.52 5.96 -2.80
C SER A 22 2.21 6.32 -1.34
N HIS A 23 1.41 7.35 -1.07
CA HIS A 23 1.01 7.73 0.29
C HIS A 23 0.04 6.71 0.89
N ALA A 24 -0.88 6.19 0.08
CA ALA A 24 -1.84 5.19 0.52
C ALA A 24 -1.15 3.89 0.94
N VAL A 25 -0.13 3.46 0.18
CA VAL A 25 0.71 2.31 0.54
C VAL A 25 1.40 2.53 1.88
N VAL A 26 2.09 3.65 2.06
CA VAL A 26 2.80 3.94 3.31
C VAL A 26 1.84 3.91 4.50
N ARG A 27 0.64 4.48 4.35
CA ARG A 27 -0.36 4.47 5.43
C ARG A 27 -0.94 3.09 5.72
N ALA A 28 -1.21 2.30 4.70
CA ALA A 28 -1.71 0.94 4.87
C ALA A 28 -0.69 0.07 5.61
N VAL A 29 0.60 0.16 5.22
CA VAL A 29 1.69 -0.57 5.87
C VAL A 29 1.93 -0.07 7.29
N SER A 30 1.96 1.25 7.52
CA SER A 30 2.16 1.81 8.86
C SER A 30 1.04 1.44 9.81
N ALA A 31 -0.20 1.34 9.32
CA ALA A 31 -1.34 0.88 10.12
C ALA A 31 -1.21 -0.61 10.50
N LEU A 32 -0.61 -1.44 9.64
CA LEU A 32 -0.38 -2.85 9.90
C LEU A 32 0.80 -3.07 10.87
N GLU A 33 1.83 -2.23 10.77
CA GLU A 33 2.96 -2.21 11.71
C GLU A 33 2.68 -1.52 13.06
N ASP A 34 1.52 -0.88 13.23
CA ASP A 34 1.22 -0.01 14.37
C ASP A 34 2.29 1.10 14.57
N ARG A 35 2.79 1.64 13.46
CA ARG A 35 3.80 2.72 13.44
C ARG A 35 3.31 3.95 12.69
N LYS A 36 4.02 5.05 12.85
CA LYS A 36 3.78 6.24 12.04
C LYS A 36 4.40 6.05 10.65
N PRO A 37 3.80 6.64 9.60
CA PRO A 37 4.37 6.68 8.24
C PRO A 37 5.84 7.10 8.16
N THR A 38 6.27 8.01 9.05
CA THR A 38 7.65 8.53 9.11
C THR A 38 8.61 7.66 9.91
N ASP A 39 8.08 6.70 10.66
CA ASP A 39 8.82 5.85 11.59
C ASP A 39 8.95 4.40 11.05
N LEU A 40 8.63 4.19 9.77
CA LEU A 40 8.87 2.94 9.06
C LEU A 40 10.38 2.75 8.88
N ASP A 41 10.83 1.51 9.08
CA ASP A 41 12.26 1.19 9.05
C ASP A 41 12.87 1.35 7.63
N GLU A 42 12.05 1.17 6.58
CA GLU A 42 12.47 1.27 5.19
C GLU A 42 11.65 2.33 4.42
N PRO A 43 12.28 3.19 3.60
CA PRO A 43 11.54 4.12 2.73
C PRO A 43 10.85 3.39 1.57
N LEU A 44 9.62 3.77 1.20
CA LEU A 44 8.91 3.10 0.09
C LEU A 44 9.68 3.11 -1.25
N HIS A 45 10.43 4.19 -1.52
CA HIS A 45 11.19 4.34 -2.77
C HIS A 45 12.35 3.34 -2.93
N THR A 46 12.70 2.58 -1.87
CA THR A 46 13.70 1.51 -1.97
C THR A 46 13.11 0.23 -2.57
N ALA A 47 11.79 0.02 -2.42
CA ALA A 47 11.10 -1.18 -2.89
C ALA A 47 10.42 -0.99 -4.25
N VAL A 48 9.94 0.22 -4.54
CA VAL A 48 9.22 0.56 -5.76
C VAL A 48 9.52 1.99 -6.19
N ASP A 49 9.53 2.25 -7.50
CA ASP A 49 9.57 3.61 -8.02
C ASP A 49 8.25 4.33 -7.73
N VAL A 50 8.30 5.30 -6.82
CA VAL A 50 7.11 6.04 -6.36
C VAL A 50 6.53 6.97 -7.43
N GLU A 51 7.37 7.50 -8.33
CA GLU A 51 6.90 8.38 -9.41
C GLU A 51 6.20 7.56 -10.49
N ALA A 52 6.77 6.42 -10.85
CA ALA A 52 6.15 5.47 -11.78
C ALA A 52 4.84 4.90 -11.21
N LEU A 53 4.82 4.54 -9.92
CA LEU A 53 3.61 4.06 -9.24
C LEU A 53 2.48 5.08 -9.30
N ASN A 54 2.77 6.34 -8.94
CA ASN A 54 1.79 7.41 -8.98
C ASN A 54 1.29 7.64 -10.42
N SER A 55 2.21 7.67 -11.39
CA SER A 55 1.86 7.85 -12.81
C SER A 55 0.97 6.73 -13.34
N LEU A 56 1.20 5.48 -12.95
CA LEU A 56 0.37 4.33 -13.35
C LEU A 56 -1.05 4.44 -12.78
N PHE A 57 -1.14 4.89 -11.54
CA PHE A 57 -2.40 5.07 -10.82
C PHE A 57 -3.23 6.24 -11.37
N GLU A 58 -2.61 7.40 -11.61
CA GLU A 58 -3.26 8.58 -12.20
C GLU A 58 -3.85 8.30 -13.59
N ARG A 59 -3.19 7.41 -14.35
CA ARG A 59 -3.66 6.99 -15.67
C ARG A 59 -4.87 6.06 -15.63
N GLN A 60 -5.32 5.64 -14.44
CA GLN A 60 -6.45 4.72 -14.24
C GLN A 60 -6.34 3.51 -15.17
N SER A 61 -5.17 2.87 -15.12
CA SER A 61 -4.87 1.73 -15.97
C SER A 61 -5.58 0.48 -15.43
N ASP A 62 -6.01 -0.43 -16.29
CA ASP A 62 -6.46 -1.75 -15.83
C ASP A 62 -5.25 -2.56 -15.35
N GLY A 63 -5.29 -3.04 -14.10
CA GLY A 63 -4.28 -3.95 -13.56
C GLY A 63 -3.90 -3.67 -12.10
N ALA A 64 -2.93 -4.43 -11.61
CA ALA A 64 -2.39 -4.27 -10.28
C ALA A 64 -0.87 -4.45 -10.27
N LEU A 65 -0.19 -3.71 -9.39
CA LEU A 65 1.22 -3.88 -9.09
C LEU A 65 1.38 -4.63 -7.77
N ARG A 66 2.18 -5.69 -7.77
CA ARG A 66 2.53 -6.44 -6.56
C ARG A 66 4.03 -6.36 -6.29
N PHE A 67 4.40 -6.02 -5.07
CA PHE A 67 5.79 -5.98 -4.60
C PHE A 67 5.87 -6.27 -3.10
N ARG A 68 7.10 -6.49 -2.59
CA ARG A 68 7.36 -6.69 -1.16
C ARG A 68 7.98 -5.43 -0.57
N TYR A 69 7.51 -5.04 0.61
CA TYR A 69 7.97 -3.84 1.31
C TYR A 69 7.80 -4.02 2.82
N ALA A 70 8.84 -3.72 3.61
CA ALA A 70 8.86 -3.84 5.07
C ALA A 70 8.38 -5.21 5.60
N GLY A 71 8.67 -6.31 4.88
CA GLY A 71 8.19 -7.65 5.26
C GLY A 71 6.73 -7.96 4.88
N PHE A 72 6.01 -7.02 4.26
CA PHE A 72 4.64 -7.20 3.78
C PHE A 72 4.60 -7.42 2.27
N THR A 73 3.58 -8.12 1.80
CA THR A 73 3.18 -8.12 0.40
C THR A 73 2.20 -6.97 0.17
N VAL A 74 2.57 -6.03 -0.71
CA VAL A 74 1.73 -4.91 -1.11
C VAL A 74 1.19 -5.16 -2.51
N VAL A 75 -0.12 -5.00 -2.68
CA VAL A 75 -0.83 -5.04 -3.96
C VAL A 75 -1.54 -3.71 -4.14
N VAL A 76 -1.18 -2.97 -5.18
CA VAL A 76 -1.85 -1.74 -5.57
C VAL A 76 -2.68 -2.02 -6.80
N ASP A 77 -3.99 -2.08 -6.63
CA ASP A 77 -4.95 -2.12 -7.72
C ASP A 77 -5.18 -0.69 -8.23
N PHE A 78 -4.88 -0.47 -9.51
CA PHE A 78 -4.94 0.84 -10.15
C PHE A 78 -6.38 1.38 -10.34
N THR A 79 -7.40 0.60 -9.97
CA THR A 79 -8.80 1.06 -9.91
C THR A 79 -9.14 1.77 -8.60
N GLY A 80 -8.28 1.73 -7.58
CA GLY A 80 -8.53 2.49 -6.35
C GLY A 80 -8.19 1.81 -5.03
N THR A 81 -7.60 0.61 -5.03
CA THR A 81 -7.48 -0.19 -3.80
C THR A 81 -6.04 -0.60 -3.54
N VAL A 82 -5.56 -0.42 -2.32
CA VAL A 82 -4.30 -0.98 -1.84
C VAL A 82 -4.61 -2.11 -0.87
N VAL A 83 -4.00 -3.27 -1.06
CA VAL A 83 -4.07 -4.41 -0.15
C VAL A 83 -2.68 -4.72 0.37
N VAL A 84 -2.55 -4.81 1.69
CA VAL A 84 -1.30 -5.16 2.36
C VAL A 84 -1.54 -6.43 3.16
N THR A 85 -0.72 -7.44 2.92
CA THR A 85 -0.80 -8.73 3.61
C THR A 85 0.53 -9.02 4.30
N ALA A 86 0.49 -9.42 5.56
CA ALA A 86 1.64 -9.93 6.29
C ALA A 86 2.12 -11.23 5.62
N ASP A 87 3.43 -11.34 5.42
CA ASP A 87 3.99 -12.66 5.11
C ASP A 87 3.85 -13.51 6.38
N GLU A 88 3.21 -14.67 6.28
CA GLU A 88 3.27 -15.66 7.34
C GLU A 88 4.74 -16.05 7.48
N THR A 89 5.42 -15.44 8.45
CA THR A 89 6.77 -15.84 8.80
C THR A 89 6.59 -17.11 9.63
N GLU A 90 6.89 -18.27 9.02
CA GLU A 90 6.89 -19.59 9.69
C GLU A 90 7.66 -19.59 11.02
#